data_AF-A0A954XX22-F1
#
_entry.id   AF-A0A954XX22-F1
#
_cell.length_a   1.000
_cell.length_b   1.000
_cell.length_c   1.000
_cell.angle_alpha   90.00
_cell.angle_beta   90.00
_cell.angle_gamma   90.00
#
_symmetry.space_group_name_H-M   'P 1'
#
loop_
_entity.id
_entity.type
_entity.pdbx_description
1 polymer ?
#
loop_
_entity_poly.entity_id
_entity_poly.type
_entity_poly.pdbx_seq_one_letter_code
_entity_poly.pdbx_strand_id
1 'polypeptide(L)'
;MQPDDELCLCFHVTRRKVENFIRIERPRRAGQLAECFGAGTGCGWCRTALGRLFEAAGAEEGDSAADLPDRREYAQQRARYVRSGGGAPPPGATPIGDDSENSAEN
;
A
#
# COMPACT_ATOMS: atom_id res chain seq x y z
N MET A 1 -1.34 -9.09 -4.05
CA MET A 1 -2.55 -8.67 -3.30
C MET A 1 -3.73 -8.48 -4.24
N GLN A 2 -4.94 -8.73 -3.75
CA GLN A 2 -6.21 -8.50 -4.42
C GLN A 2 -6.57 -7.00 -4.44
N PRO A 3 -7.47 -6.55 -5.34
CA PRO A 3 -7.82 -5.12 -5.42
C PRO A 3 -8.45 -4.56 -4.12
N ASP A 4 -9.17 -5.37 -3.35
CA ASP A 4 -9.77 -4.94 -2.08
C ASP A 4 -8.83 -5.04 -0.87
N ASP A 5 -7.59 -5.48 -1.07
CA ASP A 5 -6.59 -5.47 -0.02
C ASP A 5 -6.09 -4.05 0.24
N GLU A 6 -5.79 -3.75 1.50
CA GLU A 6 -5.21 -2.48 1.91
C GLU A 6 -3.78 -2.34 1.40
N LEU A 7 -3.58 -1.41 0.48
CA LEU A 7 -2.28 -0.98 0.01
C LEU A 7 -1.61 -0.04 1.02
N CYS A 8 -2.39 0.87 1.61
CA CYS A 8 -1.94 1.74 2.69
C CYS A 8 -2.54 1.31 4.02
N LEU A 9 -1.80 0.46 4.74
CA LEU A 9 -2.17 -0.06 6.06
C LEU A 9 -2.20 1.00 7.18
N CYS A 10 -1.74 2.22 6.90
CA CYS A 10 -1.86 3.35 7.84
C CYS A 10 -3.22 4.02 7.80
N PHE A 11 -3.83 4.10 6.61
CA PHE A 11 -5.06 4.87 6.38
C PHE A 11 -6.15 4.02 5.71
N HIS A 12 -5.99 2.70 5.72
CA HIS A 12 -6.95 1.73 5.20
C HIS A 12 -7.38 2.00 3.74
N VAL A 13 -6.40 2.37 2.91
CA VAL A 13 -6.61 2.64 1.48
C VAL A 13 -6.35 1.37 0.70
N THR A 14 -7.39 0.85 0.04
CA THR A 14 -7.27 -0.36 -0.78
C THR A 14 -6.57 -0.09 -2.10
N ARG A 15 -5.98 -1.14 -2.69
CA ARG A 15 -5.38 -1.07 -4.02
C ARG A 15 -6.37 -0.51 -5.06
N ARG A 16 -7.62 -0.99 -5.05
CA ARG A 16 -8.69 -0.53 -5.95
C ARG A 16 -8.99 0.96 -5.79
N LYS A 17 -8.98 1.50 -4.57
CA LYS A 17 -9.18 2.94 -4.35
C LYS A 17 -8.08 3.76 -5.03
N VAL A 18 -6.83 3.31 -4.94
CA VAL A 18 -5.70 4.00 -5.59
C VAL A 18 -5.78 3.89 -7.11
N GLU A 19 -6.04 2.70 -7.66
CA GLU A 19 -6.19 2.50 -9.11
C GLU A 19 -7.33 3.37 -9.68
N ASN A 20 -8.48 3.41 -8.98
CA ASN A 20 -9.60 4.27 -9.35
C ASN A 20 -9.24 5.76 -9.26
N PHE A 21 -8.53 6.17 -8.20
CA PHE A 21 -8.07 7.55 -8.05
C PHE A 21 -7.15 7.96 -9.21
N ILE A 22 -6.18 7.11 -9.59
CA ILE A 22 -5.30 7.37 -10.73
C ILE A 22 -6.10 7.54 -12.02
N ARG A 23 -7.08 6.66 -12.26
CA ARG A 23 -7.93 6.69 -13.46
C ARG A 23 -8.79 7.96 -13.54
N ILE A 24 -9.40 8.36 -12.42
CA ILE A 24 -10.38 9.47 -12.37
C ILE A 24 -9.67 10.83 -12.28
N GLU A 25 -8.76 10.99 -11.32
CA GLU A 25 -8.12 12.28 -11.02
C GLU A 25 -6.92 12.56 -11.94
N ARG A 26 -6.41 11.55 -12.64
CA ARG A 26 -5.28 11.64 -13.58
C ARG A 26 -4.11 12.46 -13.01
N PRO A 27 -3.57 12.07 -11.83
CA PRO A 27 -2.46 12.77 -11.22
C PRO A 27 -1.27 12.86 -12.19
N ARG A 28 -0.50 13.95 -12.09
CA ARG A 28 0.66 14.22 -12.95
C ARG A 28 1.96 13.66 -12.39
N ARG A 29 2.00 13.36 -11.10
CA ARG A 29 3.17 12.80 -10.40
C ARG A 29 2.72 11.87 -9.27
N ALA A 30 3.50 10.82 -9.01
CA ALA A 30 3.20 9.83 -7.96
C ALA A 30 2.97 10.45 -6.57
N GLY A 31 3.64 11.56 -6.24
CA GLY A 31 3.45 12.25 -4.95
C GLY A 31 2.03 12.80 -4.72
N GLN A 32 1.22 12.98 -5.77
CA GLN A 32 -0.19 13.38 -5.64
C GLN A 32 -1.08 12.24 -5.14
N LEU A 33 -0.59 10.99 -5.10
CA LEU A 33 -1.34 9.88 -4.51
C LEU A 33 -1.59 10.07 -3.00
N ALA A 34 -0.89 10.99 -2.35
CA ALA A 34 -1.22 11.44 -0.99
C ALA A 34 -2.61 12.08 -0.88
N GLU A 35 -3.16 12.60 -1.97
CA GLU A 35 -4.53 13.15 -2.02
C GLU A 35 -5.59 12.02 -2.01
N CYS A 36 -5.19 10.77 -2.28
CA CYS A 36 -6.03 9.58 -2.10
C CYS A 36 -6.06 9.17 -0.61
N PHE A 37 -6.89 9.86 0.18
CA PHE A 37 -7.12 9.58 1.61
C PHE A 37 -5.83 9.57 2.47
N GLY A 38 -4.80 10.34 2.09
CA GLY A 38 -3.52 10.39 2.80
C GLY A 38 -2.55 9.26 2.47
N ALA A 39 -2.81 8.42 1.45
CA ALA A 39 -1.94 7.28 1.16
C ALA A 39 -0.46 7.67 1.04
N GLY A 40 0.41 6.99 1.81
CA GLY A 40 1.85 7.23 1.81
C GLY A 40 2.35 8.35 2.74
N THR A 41 1.49 9.05 3.47
CA THR A 41 1.92 10.11 4.42
C THR A 41 2.17 9.62 5.85
N GLY A 42 1.77 8.39 6.18
CA GLY A 42 1.99 7.76 7.49
C GLY A 42 3.41 7.19 7.63
N CYS A 43 3.55 5.89 7.81
CA CYS A 43 4.88 5.25 7.93
C CYS A 43 5.71 5.29 6.64
N GLY A 44 5.13 5.58 5.49
CA GLY A 44 5.84 5.72 4.22
C GLY A 44 6.14 4.42 3.45
N TRP A 45 5.97 3.24 4.07
CA TRP A 45 6.28 1.95 3.44
C TRP A 45 5.62 1.75 2.06
N CYS A 46 4.35 2.10 1.93
CA CYS A 46 3.59 1.88 0.70
C CYS A 46 3.95 2.83 -0.46
N ARG A 47 4.86 3.81 -0.27
CA ARG A 47 5.22 4.78 -1.32
C ARG A 47 5.78 4.13 -2.58
N THR A 48 6.60 3.09 -2.44
CA THR A 48 7.12 2.34 -3.59
C THR A 48 6.00 1.63 -4.34
N ALA A 49 5.06 1.01 -3.63
CA ALA A 49 3.90 0.35 -4.25
C ALA A 49 2.97 1.36 -4.96
N LEU A 50 2.76 2.55 -4.36
CA LEU A 50 2.03 3.65 -4.99
C LEU A 50 2.70 4.12 -6.28
N GLY A 51 4.03 4.26 -6.30
CA GLY A 51 4.80 4.59 -7.49
C GLY A 51 4.61 3.58 -8.63
N ARG A 52 4.69 2.28 -8.30
CA ARG A 52 4.45 1.21 -9.29
C ARG A 52 3.05 1.26 -9.90
N LEU A 53 2.01 1.50 -9.09
CA LEU A 53 0.65 1.65 -9.61
C LEU A 53 0.48 2.90 -10.49
N PHE A 54 1.14 3.99 -10.13
CA PHE A 54 1.17 5.21 -10.94
C PHE A 54 1.83 4.99 -12.30
N GLU A 55 2.99 4.33 -12.31
CA GLU A 55 3.73 3.99 -13.54
C GLU A 55 2.94 3.03 -14.42
N ALA A 56 2.39 1.97 -13.84
CA ALA A 56 1.59 0.97 -14.56
C ALA A 56 0.36 1.58 -15.25
N ALA A 57 -0.26 2.61 -14.64
CA ALA A 57 -1.39 3.31 -15.24
C ALA A 57 -1.00 4.23 -16.42
N GLY A 58 0.29 4.58 -16.55
CA GLY A 58 0.82 5.37 -17.67
C GLY A 58 1.41 4.53 -18.80
N ALA A 59 1.65 3.24 -18.56
CA ALA A 59 2.08 2.28 -19.58
C ALA A 59 0.87 1.82 -20.43
N GLU A 60 1.10 1.54 -21.71
CA GLU A 60 0.05 1.02 -22.59
C GLU A 60 -0.50 -0.32 -22.08
N GLU A 61 -1.80 -0.58 -22.32
CA GLU A 61 -2.55 -1.72 -21.81
C GLU A 61 -1.83 -3.06 -22.09
N GLY A 62 -1.23 -3.66 -21.06
CA GLY A 62 -0.59 -4.97 -21.18
C GLY A 62 0.37 -5.33 -20.05
N ASP A 63 1.00 -4.34 -19.40
CA ASP A 63 1.92 -4.63 -18.29
C ASP A 63 1.15 -4.70 -16.97
N SER A 64 0.83 -5.94 -16.64
CA SER A 64 -0.16 -6.35 -15.65
C SER A 64 0.19 -5.82 -14.25
N ALA A 65 -0.86 -5.37 -13.55
CA ALA A 65 -1.02 -5.41 -12.10
C ALA A 65 0.31 -5.49 -11.33
N ALA A 66 0.85 -4.35 -10.89
CA ALA A 66 2.08 -4.26 -10.09
C ALA A 66 2.27 -5.53 -9.25
N ASP A 67 3.36 -6.27 -9.50
CA ASP A 67 3.67 -7.50 -8.75
C ASP A 67 3.86 -7.12 -7.28
N LEU A 68 2.77 -7.29 -6.54
CA LEU A 68 2.62 -6.89 -5.16
C LEU A 68 2.32 -8.16 -4.36
N PRO A 69 3.04 -8.39 -3.24
CA PRO A 69 2.81 -9.50 -2.33
C PRO A 69 1.34 -9.65 -1.95
N ASP A 70 0.92 -10.84 -1.50
CA ASP A 70 -0.41 -10.99 -0.92
C ASP A 70 -0.60 -10.12 0.34
N ARG A 71 -1.85 -9.98 0.82
CA ARG A 71 -2.19 -9.12 1.96
C ARG A 71 -1.34 -9.40 3.20
N ARG A 72 -1.15 -10.68 3.54
CA ARG A 72 -0.46 -11.09 4.76
C ARG A 72 1.03 -10.82 4.64
N GLU A 73 1.63 -11.23 3.52
CA GLU A 73 3.05 -10.99 3.27
C GLU A 73 3.34 -9.48 3.25
N TYR A 74 2.48 -8.69 2.59
CA TYR A 74 2.62 -7.23 2.52
C TYR A 74 2.59 -6.56 3.91
N ALA A 75 1.69 -7.01 4.79
CA ALA A 75 1.62 -6.54 6.18
C ALA A 75 2.86 -6.92 6.99
N GLN A 76 3.38 -8.14 6.83
CA GLN A 76 4.62 -8.59 7.49
C GLN A 76 5.84 -7.79 7.03
N GLN A 77 5.96 -7.52 5.72
CA GLN A 77 7.04 -6.69 5.18
C GLN A 77 6.97 -5.26 5.74
N ARG A 78 5.77 -4.66 5.83
CA ARG A 78 5.58 -3.36 6.50
C ARG A 78 6.02 -3.41 7.96
N ALA A 79 5.65 -4.46 8.68
CA ALA A 79 6.00 -4.61 10.09
C ALA A 79 7.52 -4.64 10.29
N ARG A 80 8.25 -5.36 9.42
CA ARG A 80 9.73 -5.36 9.42
C ARG A 80 10.30 -3.97 9.15
N TYR A 81 9.78 -3.26 8.14
CA TYR A 81 10.22 -1.91 7.80
C TYR A 81 10.03 -0.91 8.95
N VAL A 82 8.89 -0.96 9.65
CA VAL A 82 8.63 -0.09 10.81
C VAL A 82 9.55 -0.46 11.97
N ARG A 83 9.73 -1.75 12.27
CA ARG A 83 10.64 -2.22 13.33
C ARG A 83 12.10 -1.84 13.06
N SER A 84 12.51 -1.75 11.79
CA SER A 84 13.85 -1.29 11.41
C SER A 84 14.00 0.24 11.37
N GLY A 85 13.01 1.01 11.82
CA GLY A 85 13.09 2.48 11.90
C GLY A 85 12.74 3.24 10.61
N GLY A 86 12.08 2.59 9.62
CA GLY A 86 11.73 3.22 8.35
C GLY A 86 10.70 4.36 8.46
N GLY A 87 9.87 4.35 9.50
CA GLY A 87 8.88 5.39 9.77
C GLY A 87 7.87 4.95 10.82
N ALA A 88 7.19 5.91 11.45
CA ALA A 88 6.21 5.63 12.49
C ALA A 88 4.78 5.60 11.92
N PRO A 89 3.99 4.53 12.16
CA PRO A 89 2.59 4.53 11.81
C PRO A 89 1.79 5.48 12.71
N PRO A 90 0.75 6.17 12.19
CA PRO A 90 -0.10 7.04 13.00
C PRO A 90 -1.03 6.23 13.92
N PRO A 91 -1.64 6.87 14.95
CA PRO A 91 -2.68 6.24 15.75
C PRO A 91 -3.82 5.68 14.91
N GLY A 92 -4.30 4.48 15.24
CA GLY A 92 -5.38 3.80 14.52
C GLY A 92 -4.95 3.07 13.24
N ALA A 93 -3.67 3.11 12.86
CA ALA A 93 -3.15 2.29 11.76
C ALA A 93 -3.27 0.79 12.06
N THR A 94 -3.27 -0.03 11.00
CA THR A 94 -3.16 -1.49 11.14
C THR A 94 -1.98 -1.84 12.05
N PRO A 95 -2.21 -2.63 13.12
CA PRO A 95 -1.17 -2.99 14.07
C PRO A 95 0.07 -3.57 13.39
N ILE A 96 1.23 -3.26 13.98
CA ILE A 96 2.47 -3.94 13.63
C ILE A 96 2.40 -5.29 14.35
N GLY A 97 1.97 -6.33 13.64
CA GLY A 97 1.88 -7.67 14.20
C GLY A 97 3.22 -8.11 14.76
N ASP A 98 3.20 -8.76 15.93
CA ASP A 98 4.33 -9.54 16.42
C ASP A 98 4.35 -10.89 15.68
N ASP A 99 5.54 -11.45 15.46
CA ASP A 99 5.72 -12.70 14.69
C ASP A 99 5.06 -13.94 15.35
N SER A 100 4.30 -13.78 16.45
CA SER A 100 3.68 -14.83 17.28
C SER A 100 2.27 -15.25 16.87
N GLU A 101 1.56 -14.51 16.00
CA GLU A 101 0.17 -14.82 15.59
C GLU A 101 0.04 -15.83 14.43
N ASN A 102 1.04 -16.71 14.26
CA ASN A 102 1.09 -17.64 13.13
C ASN A 102 0.38 -19.00 13.37
N SER A 103 -0.49 -19.13 14.38
CA SER A 103 -1.02 -20.44 14.83
C SER A 103 -2.53 -20.67 14.68
N ALA A 104 -3.30 -19.76 14.06
CA ALA A 104 -4.76 -19.89 14.07
C ALA A 104 -5.45 -19.64 12.72
N GLU A 105 -5.05 -20.39 11.68
CA GLU A 105 -5.97 -20.77 10.60
C GLU A 105 -5.61 -22.20 10.18
N ASN A 106 -6.30 -23.17 10.79
CA ASN A 106 -6.34 -24.58 10.43
C ASN A 106 -7.82 -24.96 10.27
#